data_AF-X5IBY9-F1
#
_entry.id   AF-X5IBY9-F1
#
_cell.length_a   1.000
_cell.length_b   1.000
_cell.length_c   1.000
_cell.angle_alpha   90.00
_cell.angle_beta   90.00
_cell.angle_gamma   90.00
#
_symmetry.space_group_name_H-M   'P 1'
#
loop_
_entity.id
_entity.type
_entity.pdbx_description
1 polymer ?
#
loop_
_entity_poly.entity_id
_entity_poly.type
_entity_poly.pdbx_seq_one_letter_code
_entity_poly.pdbx_strand_id
1 'polypeptide(L)'
;MASNITYLLLLLSCAVSTEVLSATLMRPSCATGWFYYKSYCYGYFRKLRNWSDAELECQSYGNGTHLASIQNAKEANTIAKYIVGYQRIQPVWIGLHDPQKRQKWQWIDGALYIYQTWSGKSVGKNKYCVEINAKNNFLTWNSKDCNKRQHFLCKYRP
;
A
#
# COMPACT_ATOMS: atom_id res chain seq x y z
N MET A 1 -0.75 -34.20 -74.88
CA MET A 1 -2.04 -34.19 -74.17
C MET A 1 -1.80 -34.71 -72.77
N ALA A 2 -1.51 -33.80 -71.84
CA ALA A 2 -1.36 -34.11 -70.42
C ALA A 2 -2.52 -33.41 -69.72
N SER A 3 -3.33 -34.14 -68.97
CA SER A 3 -4.24 -33.52 -68.02
C SER A 3 -4.61 -34.48 -66.89
N ASN A 4 -4.63 -33.87 -65.71
CA ASN A 4 -4.73 -34.40 -64.36
C ASN A 4 -6.06 -35.12 -64.07
N ILE A 5 -6.10 -35.90 -62.98
CA ILE A 5 -6.89 -35.55 -61.77
C ILE A 5 -6.49 -36.49 -60.62
N THR A 6 -5.81 -35.90 -59.65
CA THR A 6 -5.50 -36.42 -58.32
C THR A 6 -6.63 -36.07 -57.35
N TYR A 7 -7.12 -37.00 -56.52
CA TYR A 7 -7.62 -36.70 -55.17
C TYR A 7 -7.76 -38.00 -54.35
N LEU A 8 -7.03 -38.10 -53.22
CA LEU A 8 -7.56 -38.79 -52.02
C LEU A 8 -6.84 -38.35 -50.73
N LEU A 9 -7.57 -37.55 -49.95
CA LEU A 9 -7.68 -37.51 -48.48
C LEU A 9 -6.49 -37.09 -47.59
N LEU A 10 -6.52 -35.79 -47.24
CA LEU A 10 -6.46 -35.18 -45.89
C LEU A 10 -5.94 -36.05 -44.72
N LEU A 11 -4.76 -35.69 -44.20
CA LEU A 11 -4.55 -35.55 -42.75
C LEU A 11 -3.67 -34.32 -42.51
N LEU A 12 -4.31 -33.16 -42.42
CA LEU A 12 -3.74 -31.99 -41.76
C LEU A 12 -3.61 -32.34 -40.27
N SER A 13 -2.47 -32.90 -39.86
CA SER A 13 -2.10 -32.95 -38.46
C SER A 13 -1.75 -31.53 -38.03
N CYS A 14 -2.80 -30.76 -37.71
CA CYS A 14 -2.68 -29.55 -36.92
C CYS A 14 -2.32 -30.00 -35.50
N ALA A 15 -1.07 -30.43 -35.30
CA ALA A 15 -0.50 -30.46 -33.97
C ALA A 15 -0.24 -28.99 -33.59
N VAL A 16 -1.32 -28.28 -33.27
CA VAL A 16 -1.24 -27.09 -32.44
C VAL A 16 -0.70 -27.62 -31.13
N SER A 17 0.62 -27.55 -30.96
CA SER A 17 1.24 -27.69 -29.66
C SER A 17 0.67 -26.56 -28.83
N THR A 18 -0.39 -26.90 -28.08
CA THR A 18 -0.91 -26.06 -27.02
C THR A 18 0.18 -26.01 -25.97
N GLU A 19 1.11 -25.09 -26.14
CA GLU A 19 1.73 -24.46 -25.00
C GLU A 19 0.59 -23.75 -24.27
N VAL A 20 -0.08 -24.52 -23.41
CA VAL A 20 -0.93 -23.98 -22.38
C VAL A 20 0.04 -23.19 -21.53
N LEU A 21 0.22 -21.90 -21.87
CA LEU A 21 0.73 -20.89 -20.97
C LEU A 21 -0.21 -20.92 -19.77
N SER A 22 0.06 -21.85 -18.85
CA SER A 22 -0.48 -21.85 -17.51
C SER A 22 0.23 -20.73 -16.76
N ALA A 23 0.02 -19.50 -17.24
CA ALA A 23 -0.17 -18.39 -16.34
C ALA A 23 -1.45 -18.73 -15.59
N THR A 24 -1.30 -19.59 -14.58
CA THR A 24 -2.19 -19.52 -13.43
C THR A 24 -2.35 -18.03 -13.15
N LEU A 25 -3.59 -17.53 -13.26
CA LEU A 25 -3.91 -16.18 -12.83
C LEU A 25 -3.58 -16.13 -11.34
N MET A 26 -2.32 -15.90 -10.98
CA MET A 26 -1.92 -15.59 -9.62
C MET A 26 -2.64 -14.30 -9.34
N ARG A 27 -3.80 -14.43 -8.68
CA ARG A 27 -4.45 -13.29 -8.07
C ARG A 27 -3.37 -12.62 -7.24
N PRO A 28 -3.06 -11.34 -7.49
CA PRO A 28 -2.02 -10.66 -6.76
C PRO A 28 -2.34 -10.77 -5.27
N SER A 29 -1.57 -11.60 -4.57
CA SER A 29 -1.69 -11.81 -3.13
C SER A 29 -0.68 -10.90 -2.46
N CYS A 30 -0.99 -10.48 -1.24
CA CYS A 30 -0.04 -9.68 -0.49
C CYS A 30 1.18 -10.50 -0.14
N ALA A 31 2.33 -9.83 -0.07
CA ALA A 31 3.55 -10.43 0.45
C ALA A 31 3.32 -11.02 1.85
N THR A 32 4.09 -12.05 2.22
CA THR A 32 3.94 -12.72 3.51
C THR A 32 4.00 -11.73 4.67
N GLY A 33 3.00 -11.79 5.56
CA GLY A 33 2.87 -10.89 6.71
C GLY A 33 2.11 -9.59 6.44
N TRP A 34 1.76 -9.29 5.19
CA TRP A 34 0.93 -8.14 4.82
C TRP A 34 -0.54 -8.53 4.74
N PHE A 35 -1.45 -7.62 5.10
CA PHE A 35 -2.89 -7.88 5.00
C PHE A 35 -3.49 -7.24 3.74
N TYR A 36 -4.47 -7.92 3.15
CA TYR A 36 -5.21 -7.43 1.98
C TYR A 36 -6.50 -6.71 2.38
N TYR A 37 -6.74 -5.52 1.82
CA TYR A 37 -8.01 -4.81 1.95
C TYR A 37 -8.33 -4.01 0.69
N LYS A 38 -9.48 -4.30 0.05
CA LYS A 38 -10.03 -3.58 -1.11
C LYS A 38 -9.00 -3.25 -2.21
N SER A 39 -8.19 -4.22 -2.62
CA SER A 39 -7.14 -4.10 -3.67
C SER A 39 -5.82 -3.47 -3.22
N TYR A 40 -5.58 -3.33 -1.92
CA TYR A 40 -4.30 -2.89 -1.40
C TYR A 40 -3.76 -3.88 -0.38
N CYS A 41 -2.44 -3.94 -0.33
CA CYS A 41 -1.68 -4.69 0.66
C CYS A 41 -1.06 -3.72 1.65
N TYR A 42 -1.10 -4.07 2.93
CA TYR A 42 -0.61 -3.22 4.02
C TYR A 42 0.34 -3.99 4.91
N GLY A 43 1.48 -3.36 5.23
CA GLY A 43 2.54 -3.96 6.03
C GLY A 43 2.82 -3.11 7.26
N TYR A 44 2.71 -3.70 8.44
CA TYR A 44 3.02 -3.03 9.70
C TYR A 44 4.43 -3.38 10.19
N PHE A 45 5.25 -2.36 10.43
CA PHE A 45 6.64 -2.54 10.82
C PHE A 45 6.93 -1.93 12.18
N ARG A 46 7.47 -2.76 13.09
CA ARG A 46 7.83 -2.39 14.47
C ARG A 46 9.22 -1.75 14.60
N LYS A 47 9.91 -1.50 13.50
CA LYS A 47 11.22 -0.82 13.54
C LYS A 47 11.02 0.67 13.78
N LEU A 48 11.83 1.25 14.66
CA LEU A 48 11.76 2.68 14.99
C LEU A 48 12.51 3.50 13.93
N ARG A 49 11.76 4.22 13.09
CA ARG A 49 12.26 5.06 12.00
C ARG A 49 11.75 6.48 12.10
N ASN A 50 12.59 7.45 11.71
CA ASN A 50 12.06 8.77 11.39
C ASN A 50 11.16 8.65 10.15
N TRP A 51 10.38 9.68 9.84
CA TRP A 51 9.38 9.59 8.76
C TRP A 51 10.03 9.31 7.40
N SER A 52 11.17 9.94 7.09
CA SER A 52 11.86 9.75 5.80
C SER A 52 12.46 8.35 5.67
N ASP A 53 13.09 7.84 6.72
CA ASP A 53 13.64 6.48 6.71
C ASP A 53 12.53 5.43 6.61
N ALA A 54 11.36 5.70 7.19
CA ALA A 54 10.20 4.81 7.10
C ALA A 54 9.66 4.74 5.67
N GLU A 55 9.62 5.88 4.97
CA GLU A 55 9.26 5.94 3.55
C GLU A 55 10.25 5.18 2.67
N LEU A 56 11.57 5.40 2.87
CA LEU A 56 12.61 4.65 2.15
C LEU A 56 12.50 3.13 2.42
N GLU A 57 12.17 2.74 3.66
CA GLU A 57 11.96 1.33 3.99
C GLU A 57 10.70 0.78 3.30
N CYS A 58 9.61 1.53 3.21
CA CYS A 58 8.44 1.12 2.41
C CYS A 58 8.79 0.92 0.94
N GLN A 59 9.52 1.86 0.33
CA GLN A 59 9.94 1.78 -1.08
C GLN A 59 10.85 0.56 -1.36
N SER A 60 11.59 0.08 -0.36
CA SER A 60 12.43 -1.12 -0.49
C SER A 60 11.65 -2.42 -0.73
N TYR A 61 10.34 -2.45 -0.47
CA TYR A 61 9.48 -3.61 -0.70
C TYR A 61 8.94 -3.71 -2.13
N GLY A 62 9.21 -2.73 -2.99
CA GLY A 62 8.87 -2.76 -4.41
C GLY A 62 8.30 -1.44 -4.90
N ASN A 63 8.28 -1.27 -6.23
CA ASN A 63 7.77 -0.08 -6.88
C ASN A 63 6.29 0.18 -6.49
N GLY A 64 5.95 1.44 -6.24
CA GLY A 64 4.60 1.84 -5.80
C GLY A 64 4.26 1.49 -4.35
N THR A 65 5.25 1.06 -3.56
CA THR A 65 5.09 0.88 -2.11
C THR A 65 5.52 2.13 -1.36
N HIS A 66 4.61 2.70 -0.59
CA HIS A 66 4.81 3.94 0.14
C HIS A 66 4.29 3.81 1.56
N LEU A 67 4.64 4.77 2.43
CA LEU A 67 3.89 4.98 3.66
C LEU A 67 2.39 5.15 3.34
N ALA A 68 1.54 4.50 4.13
CA ALA A 68 0.16 4.29 3.77
C ALA A 68 -0.65 5.61 3.70
N SER A 69 -1.40 5.78 2.60
CA SER A 69 -2.56 6.66 2.54
C SER A 69 -3.79 6.01 3.17
N ILE A 70 -4.70 6.84 3.71
CA ILE A 70 -5.97 6.40 4.30
C ILE A 70 -7.10 7.26 3.72
N GLN A 71 -8.01 6.63 2.98
CA GLN A 71 -8.96 7.31 2.11
C GLN A 71 -10.41 7.30 2.61
N ASN A 72 -10.72 6.52 3.65
CA ASN A 72 -12.05 6.53 4.26
C ASN A 72 -12.05 5.89 5.66
N ALA A 73 -13.15 6.07 6.39
CA ALA A 73 -13.33 5.53 7.74
C ALA A 73 -13.28 3.99 7.80
N LYS A 74 -13.74 3.28 6.77
CA LYS A 74 -13.74 1.81 6.75
C LYS A 74 -12.33 1.26 6.64
N GLU A 75 -11.50 1.88 5.80
CA GLU A 75 -10.07 1.60 5.68
C GLU A 75 -9.33 1.90 7.00
N ALA A 76 -9.58 3.07 7.59
CA ALA A 76 -9.00 3.46 8.88
C ALA A 76 -9.31 2.44 10.00
N ASN A 77 -10.57 1.98 10.09
CA ASN A 77 -10.98 0.98 11.08
C ASN A 77 -10.32 -0.38 10.83
N THR A 78 -10.17 -0.81 9.58
CA THR A 78 -9.44 -2.05 9.24
C THR A 78 -7.97 -1.95 9.67
N ILE A 79 -7.30 -0.84 9.33
CA ILE A 79 -5.91 -0.57 9.71
C ILE A 79 -5.76 -0.56 11.24
N ALA A 80 -6.66 0.14 11.95
CA ALA A 80 -6.63 0.21 13.40
C ALA A 80 -6.76 -1.18 14.05
N LYS A 81 -7.72 -2.00 13.60
CA LYS A 81 -7.87 -3.39 14.09
C LYS A 81 -6.62 -4.23 13.84
N TYR A 82 -6.02 -4.11 12.65
CA TYR A 82 -4.79 -4.81 12.32
C TYR A 82 -3.64 -4.39 13.26
N ILE A 83 -3.41 -3.09 13.46
CA ILE A 83 -2.36 -2.59 14.36
C ILE A 83 -2.61 -2.99 15.82
N VAL A 84 -3.86 -2.93 16.30
CA VAL A 84 -4.26 -3.36 17.66
C VAL A 84 -3.95 -4.84 17.91
N GLY A 85 -3.99 -5.68 16.87
CA GLY A 85 -3.57 -7.07 16.94
C GLY A 85 -2.08 -7.23 17.30
N TYR A 86 -1.25 -6.22 17.03
CA TYR A 86 0.17 -6.22 17.37
C TYR A 86 0.52 -5.40 18.61
N GLN A 87 -0.09 -4.22 18.82
CA GLN A 87 0.28 -3.31 19.91
C GLN A 87 -0.75 -2.18 20.17
N ARG A 88 -0.63 -1.48 21.30
CA ARG A 88 -1.57 -0.42 21.74
C ARG A 88 -0.93 0.89 22.22
N ILE A 89 0.39 1.05 22.11
CA ILE A 89 1.14 2.10 22.83
C ILE A 89 1.91 3.03 21.88
N GLN A 90 2.55 2.46 20.86
CA GLN A 90 3.44 3.19 19.96
C GLN A 90 2.65 3.83 18.80
N PRO A 91 2.78 5.15 18.55
CA PRO A 91 2.23 5.77 17.36
C PRO A 91 2.85 5.22 16.07
N VAL A 92 2.13 5.35 14.96
CA VAL A 92 2.50 4.71 13.69
C VAL A 92 2.54 5.76 12.58
N TRP A 93 3.68 5.91 11.90
CA TRP A 93 3.81 6.78 10.74
C TRP A 93 2.92 6.34 9.58
N ILE A 94 2.35 7.33 8.89
CA ILE A 94 1.60 7.21 7.64
C ILE A 94 2.08 8.25 6.64
N GLY A 95 1.64 8.13 5.38
CA GLY A 95 2.20 8.89 4.26
C GLY A 95 1.80 10.36 4.18
N LEU A 96 1.02 10.87 5.13
CA LEU A 96 0.55 12.27 5.10
C LEU A 96 1.65 13.20 5.62
N HIS A 97 1.97 14.24 4.86
CA HIS A 97 2.99 15.22 5.20
C HIS A 97 2.67 16.63 4.65
N ASP A 98 3.31 17.66 5.21
CA ASP A 98 3.25 19.06 4.75
C ASP A 98 4.66 19.49 4.28
N PRO A 99 5.04 19.20 3.03
CA PRO A 99 6.40 19.43 2.54
C PRO A 99 6.77 20.92 2.49
N GLN A 100 5.78 21.77 2.21
CA GLN A 100 5.99 23.21 2.06
C GLN A 100 5.92 23.96 3.38
N LYS A 101 5.64 23.27 4.50
CA LYS A 101 5.52 23.86 5.84
C LYS A 101 4.49 24.98 5.90
N ARG A 102 3.42 24.85 5.11
CA ARG A 102 2.39 25.88 4.88
C ARG A 102 0.98 25.39 5.23
N GLN A 103 0.89 24.35 6.06
CA GLN A 103 -0.36 23.68 6.43
C GLN A 103 -1.11 23.10 5.21
N LYS A 104 -0.36 22.68 4.19
CA LYS A 104 -0.89 22.03 2.99
C LYS A 104 -0.49 20.57 2.99
N TRP A 105 -1.38 19.74 3.53
CA TRP A 105 -1.18 18.30 3.67
C TRP A 105 -1.41 17.57 2.37
N GLN A 106 -0.53 16.61 2.06
CA GLN A 106 -0.64 15.73 0.91
C GLN A 106 -0.13 14.33 1.26
N TRP A 107 -0.65 13.32 0.57
CA TRP A 107 -0.14 11.95 0.68
C TRP A 107 1.08 11.76 -0.21
N ILE A 108 2.12 11.09 0.32
CA ILE A 108 3.37 10.84 -0.42
C ILE A 108 3.18 9.94 -1.65
N ASP A 109 2.16 9.09 -1.64
CA ASP A 109 1.77 8.22 -2.76
C ASP A 109 0.91 8.94 -3.83
N GLY A 110 0.67 10.25 -3.67
CA GLY A 110 -0.13 11.06 -4.59
C GLY A 110 -1.64 10.86 -4.47
N ALA A 111 -2.12 10.10 -3.48
CA ALA A 111 -3.54 9.90 -3.26
C ALA A 111 -4.26 11.21 -2.87
N LEU A 112 -5.56 11.31 -3.16
CA LEU A 112 -6.35 12.50 -2.83
C LEU A 112 -6.50 12.66 -1.31
N TYR A 113 -6.28 13.87 -0.79
CA TYR A 113 -6.46 14.19 0.63
C TYR A 113 -7.93 14.58 0.94
N ILE A 114 -8.83 13.59 0.97
CA ILE A 114 -10.27 13.79 1.17
C ILE A 114 -10.81 13.29 2.52
N TYR A 115 -10.14 12.32 3.13
CA TYR A 115 -10.51 11.78 4.44
C TYR A 115 -9.60 12.36 5.52
N GLN A 116 -10.16 12.75 6.65
CA GLN A 116 -9.44 13.45 7.73
C GLN A 116 -10.02 13.04 9.09
N THR A 117 -9.15 12.77 10.06
CA THR A 117 -9.54 12.35 11.42
C THR A 117 -8.55 12.87 12.47
N TRP A 118 -8.33 14.18 12.49
CA TRP A 118 -7.37 14.81 13.41
C TRP A 118 -7.83 14.73 14.87
N SER A 119 -6.91 14.52 15.82
CA SER A 119 -7.21 14.40 17.26
C SER A 119 -7.47 15.74 17.99
N GLY A 120 -7.56 16.86 17.26
CA GLY A 120 -7.74 18.21 17.82
C GLY A 120 -6.46 18.90 18.30
N LYS A 121 -5.30 18.21 18.36
CA LYS A 121 -4.00 18.79 18.78
C LYS A 121 -3.03 19.13 17.63
N SER A 122 -3.52 19.13 16.39
CA SER A 122 -2.72 18.79 15.21
C SER A 122 -2.20 19.95 14.37
N VAL A 123 -1.99 21.14 14.92
CA VAL A 123 -1.28 22.23 14.22
C VAL A 123 -0.32 22.92 15.19
N GLY A 124 0.81 22.28 15.48
CA GLY A 124 1.90 22.88 16.25
C GLY A 124 3.04 23.33 15.34
N LYS A 125 3.82 24.34 15.75
CA LYS A 125 5.06 24.73 15.06
C LYS A 125 5.98 23.51 14.90
N ASN A 126 6.63 23.37 13.74
CA ASN A 126 7.59 22.31 13.40
C ASN A 126 7.05 20.87 13.36
N LYS A 127 5.76 20.67 13.10
CA LYS A 127 5.14 19.35 12.99
C LYS A 127 4.59 19.13 11.57
N TYR A 128 5.36 18.47 10.71
CA TYR A 128 5.08 18.37 9.27
C TYR A 128 4.87 16.94 8.77
N CYS A 129 4.94 15.94 9.66
CA CYS A 129 4.68 14.53 9.34
C CYS A 129 3.56 14.00 10.23
N VAL A 130 2.85 12.97 9.77
CA VAL A 130 1.62 12.53 10.45
C VAL A 130 1.73 11.10 10.96
N GLU A 131 1.36 10.94 12.23
CA GLU A 131 1.23 9.65 12.89
C GLU A 131 -0.24 9.33 13.16
N ILE A 132 -0.57 8.04 13.13
CA ILE A 132 -1.77 7.51 13.74
C ILE A 132 -1.55 7.47 15.27
N ASN A 133 -2.48 8.05 16.02
CA ASN A 133 -2.42 8.20 17.46
C ASN A 133 -2.85 6.93 18.20
N ALA A 134 -1.91 6.30 18.91
CA ALA A 134 -2.18 5.13 19.73
C ALA A 134 -3.22 5.37 20.85
N LYS A 135 -3.27 6.59 21.42
CA LYS A 135 -4.17 6.92 22.54
C LYS A 135 -5.66 6.90 22.16
N ASN A 136 -5.97 7.04 20.86
CA ASN A 136 -7.33 7.03 20.35
C ASN A 136 -7.60 5.77 19.53
N ASN A 137 -7.09 4.61 19.98
CA ASN A 137 -7.25 3.32 19.32
C ASN A 137 -6.85 3.32 17.85
N PHE A 138 -5.85 4.12 17.48
CA PHE A 138 -5.38 4.27 16.10
C PHE A 138 -6.43 4.82 15.11
N LEU A 139 -7.47 5.50 15.60
CA LEU A 139 -8.53 6.06 14.76
C LEU A 139 -8.36 7.55 14.44
N THR A 140 -7.43 8.23 15.12
CA THR A 140 -7.15 9.65 14.89
C THR A 140 -5.69 9.91 14.55
N TRP A 141 -5.42 11.07 13.96
CA TRP A 141 -4.10 11.51 13.52
C TRP A 141 -3.55 12.65 14.36
N ASN A 142 -2.23 12.70 14.47
CA ASN A 142 -1.49 13.84 15.01
C ASN A 142 -0.43 14.29 14.01
N SER A 143 -0.24 15.60 13.89
CA SER A 143 1.01 16.11 13.32
C SER A 143 2.13 15.95 14.34
N LYS A 144 3.33 15.65 13.85
CA LYS A 144 4.52 15.40 14.67
C LYS A 144 5.78 15.87 13.96
N ASP A 145 6.82 16.10 14.76
CA ASP A 145 8.18 16.30 14.27
C ASP A 145 8.64 15.04 13.51
N CYS A 146 9.00 15.23 12.25
CA CYS A 146 9.39 14.16 11.31
C CYS A 146 10.60 13.35 11.79
N ASN A 147 11.44 13.93 12.67
CA ASN A 147 12.61 13.25 13.23
C ASN A 147 12.28 12.25 14.34
N LYS A 148 11.02 12.22 14.83
CA LYS A 148 10.61 11.24 15.83
C LYS A 148 10.70 9.83 15.27
N ARG A 149 11.21 8.91 16.07
CA ARG A 149 11.35 7.52 15.66
C ARG A 149 10.13 6.72 16.11
N GLN A 150 9.40 6.15 15.17
CA GLN A 150 8.13 5.47 15.43
C GLN A 150 8.02 4.22 14.55
N HIS A 151 7.04 3.36 14.86
CA HIS A 151 6.63 2.29 13.95
C HIS A 151 5.98 2.90 12.71
N PHE A 152 5.77 2.12 11.65
CA PHE A 152 5.22 2.64 10.40
C PHE A 152 4.36 1.62 9.67
N LEU A 153 3.48 2.12 8.80
CA LEU A 153 2.57 1.34 7.98
C LEU A 153 2.85 1.64 6.50
N CYS A 154 3.18 0.60 5.74
CA CYS A 154 3.33 0.68 4.29
C CYS A 154 2.07 0.21 3.58
N LYS A 155 1.87 0.67 2.33
CA LYS A 155 0.76 0.32 1.46
C LYS A 155 1.25 0.22 0.02
N TYR A 156 0.75 -0.79 -0.71
CA TYR A 156 0.91 -0.88 -2.16
C TYR A 156 -0.32 -1.53 -2.80
N ARG A 157 -0.47 -1.34 -4.11
CA ARG A 157 -1.44 -2.08 -4.93
C ARG A 157 -0.69 -3.23 -5.62
N PRO A 158 -1.07 -4.50 -5.35
CA PRO A 158 -0.39 -5.66 -5.92
C PRO A 158 -0.71 -5.85 -7.41
#